data_AF-A0A8J6S383-F1
#
_entry.id   AF-A0A8J6S383-F1
#
_cell.length_a   1.000
_cell.length_b   1.000
_cell.length_c   1.000
_cell.angle_alpha   90.00
_cell.angle_beta   90.00
_cell.angle_gamma   90.00
#
_symmetry.space_group_name_H-M   'P 1'
#
loop_
_entity.id
_entity.type
_entity.pdbx_description
1 polymer ?
#
loop_
_entity_poly.entity_id
_entity_poly.type
_entity_poly.pdbx_seq_one_letter_code
_entity_poly.pdbx_strand_id
1 'polypeptide(L)'
;MRSRPILLLGLVLLVIGFFTYQLEIGIPATPSVYNTFTPLTKPAPQQIGSYDVLGYVIDKEEADKLLETEEGRKQLSPENGAVAVTEDLISLGRKAFYAETFKDQIFQTDVVGALNGPINLVTMTKAILRLGIT
;
A
#
# COMPACT_ATOMS: atom_id res chain seq x y z
N MET A 1 20.36 43.54 -28.20
CA MET A 1 19.11 42.97 -27.63
C MET A 1 19.08 41.44 -27.50
N ARG A 2 20.11 40.68 -27.93
CA ARG A 2 20.14 39.19 -27.89
C ARG A 2 20.67 38.56 -26.58
N SER A 3 21.19 39.35 -25.64
CA SER A 3 21.80 38.84 -24.39
C SER A 3 20.79 38.54 -23.27
N ARG A 4 19.63 39.21 -23.27
CA ARG A 4 18.54 39.00 -22.28
C ARG A 4 18.03 37.55 -22.25
N PRO A 5 17.75 36.87 -23.39
CA PRO A 5 17.31 35.48 -23.35
C PRO A 5 18.41 34.52 -22.88
N ILE A 6 19.69 34.82 -23.15
CA ILE A 6 20.82 33.99 -22.70
C ILE A 6 20.99 34.10 -21.17
N LEU A 7 20.85 35.32 -20.63
CA LEU A 7 20.88 35.54 -19.17
C LEU A 7 19.72 34.86 -18.47
N LEU A 8 18.51 34.91 -19.04
CA LEU A 8 17.34 34.21 -18.51
C LEU A 8 17.53 32.69 -18.52
N LEU A 9 18.07 32.13 -19.60
CA LEU A 9 18.37 30.70 -19.69
C LEU A 9 19.39 30.28 -18.62
N GLY A 10 20.44 31.09 -18.43
CA GLY A 10 21.44 30.86 -17.39
C GLY A 10 20.83 30.88 -15.98
N LEU A 11 19.95 31.84 -15.70
CA LEU A 11 19.24 31.93 -14.42
C LEU A 11 18.36 30.70 -14.17
N VAL A 12 17.61 30.26 -15.18
CA VAL A 12 16.74 29.07 -15.08
C VAL A 12 17.56 27.81 -14.79
N LEU A 13 18.68 27.62 -15.49
CA LEU A 13 19.56 26.47 -15.25
C LEU A 13 20.16 26.49 -13.84
N LEU A 14 20.53 27.68 -13.34
CA LEU A 14 21.07 27.85 -11.99
C LEU A 14 20.02 27.51 -10.93
N VAL A 15 18.78 27.97 -11.12
CA VAL A 15 17.66 27.65 -10.24
C VAL A 15 17.36 26.15 -10.24
N ILE A 16 17.27 25.52 -11.42
CA ILE A 16 17.06 24.07 -11.52
C ILE A 16 18.20 23.31 -10.83
N GLY A 17 19.45 23.69 -11.09
CA GLY A 17 20.63 23.08 -10.46
C GLY A 17 20.59 23.18 -8.94
N PHE A 18 20.26 24.36 -8.40
CA PHE A 18 20.09 24.58 -6.97
C PHE A 18 19.02 23.67 -6.36
N PHE A 19 17.85 23.58 -6.99
CA PHE A 19 16.78 22.71 -6.50
C PHE A 19 17.13 21.21 -6.61
N THR A 20 17.82 20.78 -7.67
CA THR A 20 18.29 19.39 -7.80
C THR A 20 19.35 19.02 -6.77
N TYR A 21 20.20 19.97 -6.37
CA TYR A 21 21.21 19.76 -5.34
C TYR A 21 20.59 19.60 -3.95
N GLN A 22 19.54 20.37 -3.66
CA GLN A 22 18.78 20.26 -2.40
C GLN A 22 17.95 18.97 -2.32
N LEU A 23 17.74 18.28 -3.45
CA LEU A 23 17.07 16.98 -3.50
C LEU A 23 18.09 15.88 -3.14
N GLU A 24 18.20 15.58 -1.86
CA GLU A 24 18.77 14.30 -1.42
C GLU A 24 17.81 13.18 -1.86
N ILE A 25 18.01 12.65 -3.07
CA ILE A 25 17.30 11.46 -3.54
C ILE A 25 17.90 10.26 -2.81
N GLY A 26 17.44 10.04 -1.57
CA GLY A 26 17.64 8.78 -0.87
C GLY A 26 16.74 7.73 -1.48
N ILE A 27 17.29 6.77 -2.23
CA ILE A 27 16.56 5.56 -2.56
C ILE A 27 16.53 4.72 -1.27
N PRO A 28 15.37 4.55 -0.60
CA PRO A 28 15.31 3.74 0.59
C PRO A 28 15.68 2.30 0.21
N ALA A 29 16.77 1.79 0.78
CA ALA A 29 17.10 0.38 0.64
C ALA A 29 16.03 -0.43 1.36
N THR A 30 15.37 -1.34 0.64
CA THR A 30 14.46 -2.29 1.27
C THR A 30 15.27 -3.20 2.19
N PRO A 31 14.95 -3.27 3.50
CA PRO A 31 15.68 -4.13 4.42
C PRO A 31 15.51 -5.59 4.00
N SER A 32 16.55 -6.39 4.22
CA SER A 32 16.55 -7.82 3.90
C SER A 32 15.48 -8.56 4.72
N VAL A 33 14.68 -9.39 4.04
CA VAL A 33 13.65 -10.23 4.66
C VAL A 33 14.28 -11.20 5.69
N TYR A 34 15.53 -11.59 5.48
CA TYR A 34 16.29 -12.46 6.39
C TYR A 34 16.64 -11.82 7.72
N ASN A 35 16.52 -10.49 7.85
CA ASN A 35 16.73 -9.76 9.11
C ASN A 35 15.41 -9.54 9.87
N THR A 36 14.31 -10.13 9.42
CA THR A 36 13.02 -10.07 10.12
C THR A 36 12.85 -11.28 11.03
N PHE A 37 12.07 -11.14 12.09
CA PHE A 37 11.73 -12.25 12.99
C PHE A 37 10.89 -13.35 12.31
N THR A 38 10.38 -13.08 11.09
CA THR A 38 9.54 -13.99 10.31
C THR A 38 10.05 -14.07 8.86
N PRO A 39 11.24 -14.64 8.61
CA PRO A 39 11.86 -14.67 7.28
C PRO A 39 11.14 -15.61 6.30
N LEU A 40 10.34 -16.54 6.83
CA LEU A 40 9.48 -17.46 6.08
C LEU A 40 8.01 -17.11 6.40
N THR A 41 7.52 -16.01 5.87
CA THR A 41 6.08 -15.68 5.94
C THR A 41 5.35 -16.31 4.77
N LYS A 42 4.24 -16.99 5.07
CA LYS A 42 3.23 -17.28 4.06
C LYS A 42 2.31 -16.05 3.95
N PRO A 43 1.84 -15.69 2.75
CA PRO A 43 0.85 -14.63 2.61
C PRO A 43 -0.39 -14.98 3.45
N ALA A 44 -1.02 -13.96 4.02
CA ALA A 44 -2.23 -14.14 4.84
C ALA A 44 -3.31 -14.91 4.06
N PRO A 45 -4.14 -15.71 4.76
CA PRO A 45 -5.14 -16.54 4.10
C PRO A 45 -6.13 -15.65 3.34
N GLN A 46 -6.34 -15.93 2.05
CA GLN A 46 -7.22 -15.08 1.22
C GLN A 46 -8.64 -15.62 1.06
N GLN A 47 -8.94 -16.78 1.64
CA GLN A 47 -10.19 -17.50 1.40
C GLN A 47 -11.04 -17.60 2.67
N ILE A 48 -12.33 -17.33 2.56
CA ILE A 48 -13.27 -17.53 3.67
C ILE A 48 -13.29 -19.00 4.09
N GLY A 49 -13.21 -19.24 5.40
CA GLY A 49 -13.13 -20.59 6.00
C GLY A 49 -11.72 -21.10 6.23
N SER A 50 -10.69 -20.36 5.83
CA SER A 50 -9.30 -20.59 6.26
C SER A 50 -9.05 -20.08 7.68
N TYR A 51 -7.91 -20.43 8.25
CA TYR A 51 -7.48 -20.01 9.59
C TYR A 51 -6.07 -19.42 9.55
N ASP A 52 -5.84 -18.41 10.38
CA ASP A 52 -4.51 -17.99 10.80
C ASP A 52 -4.25 -18.51 12.21
N VAL A 53 -3.16 -19.24 12.41
CA VAL A 53 -2.72 -19.71 13.73
C VAL A 53 -1.38 -19.09 14.02
N LEU A 54 -1.39 -17.95 14.72
CA LEU A 54 -0.17 -17.21 15.09
C LEU A 54 0.76 -16.92 13.90
N GLY A 55 0.20 -16.53 12.76
CA GLY A 55 0.95 -16.24 11.53
C GLY A 55 1.21 -17.44 10.62
N TYR A 56 0.69 -18.63 10.98
CA TYR A 56 0.66 -19.79 10.10
C TYR A 56 -0.72 -19.94 9.45
N VAL A 57 -0.74 -19.87 8.13
CA VAL A 57 -1.95 -20.03 7.33
C VAL A 57 -2.30 -21.50 7.15
N ILE A 58 -3.54 -21.83 7.50
CA ILE A 58 -4.20 -23.12 7.22
C ILE A 58 -5.30 -22.84 6.19
N ASP A 59 -5.13 -23.39 5.00
CA ASP A 59 -6.09 -23.21 3.90
C ASP A 59 -7.43 -23.88 4.22
N LYS A 60 -8.49 -23.47 3.53
CA LYS A 60 -9.85 -23.94 3.80
C LYS A 60 -9.94 -25.47 3.73
N GLU A 61 -9.35 -26.07 2.71
CA GLU A 61 -9.42 -27.52 2.48
C GLU A 61 -8.70 -28.33 3.58
N GLU A 62 -7.66 -27.75 4.17
CA GLU A 62 -6.96 -28.33 5.32
C GLU A 62 -7.74 -28.10 6.62
N ALA A 63 -8.29 -26.89 6.80
CA ALA A 63 -9.15 -26.56 7.93
C ALA A 63 -10.39 -27.47 7.99
N ASP A 64 -11.05 -27.70 6.86
CA ASP A 64 -12.21 -28.58 6.75
C ASP A 64 -11.88 -30.01 7.24
N LYS A 65 -10.71 -30.54 6.87
CA LYS A 65 -10.23 -31.86 7.36
C LYS A 65 -9.91 -31.86 8.85
N LEU A 66 -9.27 -30.80 9.35
CA LEU A 66 -8.93 -30.69 10.77
C LEU A 66 -10.19 -30.62 11.64
N LEU A 67 -11.22 -29.91 11.18
CA LEU A 67 -12.50 -29.79 11.87
C LEU A 67 -13.27 -31.11 11.99
N GLU A 68 -12.98 -32.12 11.15
CA GLU A 68 -13.58 -33.45 11.29
C GLU A 68 -13.09 -34.19 12.54
N THR A 69 -11.90 -33.87 13.05
CA THR A 69 -11.27 -34.53 14.19
C THR A 69 -11.37 -33.70 15.48
N GLU A 70 -11.40 -34.35 16.65
CA GLU A 70 -11.40 -33.64 17.93
C GLU A 70 -10.07 -32.90 18.19
N GLU A 71 -8.95 -33.53 17.81
CA GLU A 71 -7.62 -32.93 17.92
C GLU A 71 -7.49 -31.69 17.01
N GLY A 72 -7.95 -31.76 15.77
CA GLY A 72 -7.92 -30.63 14.84
C GLY A 72 -8.86 -29.50 15.25
N ARG A 73 -10.04 -29.79 15.82
CA ARG A 73 -10.89 -28.74 16.43
C ARG A 73 -10.20 -28.04 17.59
N LYS A 74 -9.47 -28.79 18.42
CA LYS A 74 -8.68 -28.20 19.51
C LYS A 74 -7.57 -27.33 18.91
N GLN A 75 -6.87 -27.79 17.88
CA GLN A 75 -5.83 -27.01 17.21
C GLN A 75 -6.37 -25.70 16.61
N LEU A 76 -7.56 -25.72 16.02
CA LEU A 76 -8.23 -24.56 15.44
C LEU A 76 -9.04 -23.74 16.47
N SER A 77 -8.86 -23.98 17.77
CA SER A 77 -9.57 -23.24 18.80
C SER A 77 -8.92 -21.85 19.05
N PRO A 78 -9.71 -20.85 19.46
CA PRO A 78 -9.19 -19.54 19.85
C PRO A 78 -8.15 -19.61 20.99
N GLU A 79 -8.25 -20.61 21.86
CA GLU A 79 -7.33 -20.86 22.98
C GLU A 79 -5.90 -21.15 22.51
N ASN A 80 -5.76 -21.70 21.29
CA ASN A 80 -4.48 -21.98 20.65
C ASN A 80 -4.04 -20.84 19.71
N GLY A 81 -4.71 -19.69 19.75
CA GLY A 81 -4.38 -18.53 18.90
C GLY A 81 -4.84 -18.68 17.46
N ALA A 82 -5.80 -19.58 17.19
CA ALA A 82 -6.41 -19.73 15.88
C ALA A 82 -7.50 -18.66 15.66
N VAL A 83 -7.44 -18.01 14.50
CA VAL A 83 -8.39 -16.99 14.06
C VAL A 83 -8.99 -17.44 12.73
N ALA A 84 -10.30 -17.65 12.71
CA ALA A 84 -11.03 -18.00 11.50
C ALA A 84 -11.19 -16.78 10.59
N VAL A 85 -10.93 -16.96 9.29
CA VAL A 85 -11.18 -15.95 8.27
C VAL A 85 -12.65 -16.01 7.86
N THR A 86 -13.45 -15.14 8.47
CA THR A 86 -14.89 -15.01 8.21
C THR A 86 -15.19 -13.76 7.39
N GLU A 87 -16.35 -13.74 6.72
CA GLU A 87 -16.83 -12.55 6.00
C GLU A 87 -16.96 -11.34 6.95
N ASP A 88 -17.46 -11.57 8.17
CA ASP A 88 -17.59 -10.52 9.18
C ASP A 88 -16.24 -9.95 9.60
N LEU A 89 -15.21 -10.80 9.75
CA LEU A 89 -13.85 -10.34 10.07
C LEU A 89 -13.26 -9.53 8.92
N ILE A 90 -13.47 -9.95 7.66
CA ILE A 90 -13.04 -9.21 6.47
C ILE A 90 -13.76 -7.85 6.40
N SER A 91 -15.07 -7.83 6.62
CA SER A 91 -15.88 -6.60 6.63
C SER A 91 -15.42 -5.63 7.73
N LEU A 92 -15.17 -6.16 8.94
CA LEU A 92 -14.65 -5.38 10.06
C LEU A 92 -13.27 -4.81 9.74
N GLY A 93 -12.35 -5.63 9.23
CA GLY A 93 -11.01 -5.21 8.84
C GLY A 93 -11.04 -4.12 7.76
N ARG A 94 -11.91 -4.27 6.76
CA ARG A 94 -12.13 -3.26 5.71
C ARG A 94 -12.62 -1.95 6.31
N LYS A 95 -13.65 -2.00 7.16
CA LYS A 95 -14.21 -0.82 7.81
C LYS A 95 -13.17 -0.12 8.68
N ALA A 96 -12.45 -0.87 9.51
CA ALA A 96 -11.40 -0.34 10.38
C ALA A 96 -10.27 0.29 9.56
N PHE A 97 -9.76 -0.42 8.55
CA PHE A 97 -8.71 0.08 7.67
C PHE A 97 -9.11 1.41 7.01
N TYR A 98 -10.29 1.47 6.38
CA TYR A 98 -10.71 2.69 5.70
C TYR A 98 -11.06 3.83 6.68
N ALA A 99 -11.76 3.53 7.77
CA ALA A 99 -12.16 4.54 8.74
C ALA A 99 -10.97 5.10 9.53
N GLU A 100 -9.98 4.28 9.87
CA GLU A 100 -8.82 4.74 10.65
C GLU A 100 -7.75 5.37 9.77
N THR A 101 -7.46 4.77 8.61
CA THR A 101 -6.42 5.29 7.70
C THR A 101 -6.86 6.60 7.06
N PHE A 102 -8.15 6.73 6.74
CA PHE A 102 -8.67 7.86 5.96
C PHE A 102 -9.77 8.62 6.69
N LYS A 103 -9.77 8.64 8.04
CA LYS A 103 -10.74 9.31 8.95
C LYS A 103 -11.61 10.42 8.34
N ASP A 104 -11.02 11.33 7.56
CA ASP A 104 -11.70 12.41 6.81
C ASP A 104 -11.22 12.61 5.35
N GLN A 105 -10.41 11.69 4.79
CA GLN A 105 -9.78 11.82 3.47
C GLN A 105 -10.56 11.15 2.32
N ILE A 106 -11.89 11.01 2.43
CA ILE A 106 -12.75 10.54 1.32
C ILE A 106 -12.51 11.38 0.04
N PHE A 107 -12.06 12.63 0.15
CA PHE A 107 -11.74 13.50 -0.98
C PHE A 107 -10.40 13.25 -1.66
N GLN A 108 -9.40 12.65 -0.99
CA GLN A 108 -8.06 12.55 -1.58
C GLN A 108 -7.90 11.24 -2.37
N THR A 109 -8.40 10.13 -1.86
CA THR A 109 -8.33 8.82 -2.56
C THR A 109 -9.26 8.71 -3.76
N ASP A 110 -10.37 9.46 -3.82
CA ASP A 110 -11.23 9.48 -5.02
C ASP A 110 -10.55 10.23 -6.20
N VAL A 111 -9.70 11.23 -5.88
CA VAL A 111 -8.89 11.95 -6.88
C VAL A 111 -7.67 11.14 -7.32
N VAL A 112 -7.07 10.32 -6.44
CA VAL A 112 -5.94 9.46 -6.85
C VAL A 112 -6.39 8.13 -7.47
N GLY A 113 -7.56 7.60 -7.08
CA GLY A 113 -8.18 6.39 -7.66
C GLY A 113 -8.74 6.60 -9.07
N ALA A 114 -9.02 7.85 -9.45
CA ALA A 114 -9.32 8.21 -10.85
C ALA A 114 -8.09 8.14 -11.77
N LEU A 115 -6.88 7.96 -11.23
CA LEU A 115 -5.66 7.83 -11.99
C LEU A 115 -5.24 6.36 -12.07
N ASN A 116 -5.53 5.72 -13.20
CA ASN A 116 -4.90 4.45 -13.57
C ASN A 116 -3.40 4.66 -13.81
N GLY A 117 -2.60 4.71 -12.73
CA GLY A 117 -1.15 4.72 -12.78
C GLY A 117 -0.47 5.86 -12.02
N PRO A 118 0.88 5.86 -11.94
CA PRO A 118 1.66 6.92 -11.33
C PRO A 118 1.26 8.29 -11.90
N ILE A 119 1.28 9.34 -11.07
CA ILE A 119 1.00 10.70 -11.51
C ILE A 119 1.92 11.03 -12.69
N ASN A 120 1.35 11.01 -13.90
CA ASN A 120 2.07 11.37 -15.10
C ASN A 120 2.09 12.90 -15.16
N LEU A 121 3.27 13.48 -14.89
CA LEU A 121 3.49 14.93 -14.92
C LEU A 121 2.98 15.57 -16.22
N VAL A 122 3.01 14.85 -17.35
CA VAL A 122 2.48 15.32 -18.63
C VAL A 122 0.96 15.45 -18.61
N THR A 123 0.25 14.45 -18.07
CA THR A 123 -1.21 14.44 -17.99
C THR A 123 -1.69 15.49 -16.99
N MET A 124 -1.00 15.65 -15.86
CA MET A 124 -1.27 16.67 -14.85
C MET A 124 -1.07 18.08 -15.41
N THR A 125 0.04 18.33 -16.11
CA THR A 125 0.32 19.63 -16.74
C THR A 125 -0.74 19.99 -17.78
N LYS A 126 -1.16 19.02 -18.61
CA LYS A 126 -2.25 19.21 -19.58
C LYS A 126 -3.57 19.54 -18.89
N ALA A 127 -3.89 18.88 -17.78
CA ALA A 127 -5.11 19.14 -17.02
C ALA A 127 -5.11 20.55 -16.41
N ILE A 128 -3.99 20.98 -15.82
CA ILE A 128 -3.81 22.34 -15.28
C ILE A 128 -3.98 23.40 -16.38
N LEU A 129 -3.36 23.20 -17.55
CA LEU A 129 -3.52 24.10 -18.69
C LEU A 129 -4.99 24.17 -19.17
N ARG A 130 -5.71 23.06 -19.11
CA ARG A 130 -7.13 22.97 -19.50
C ARG A 130 -8.08 23.62 -18.49
N LEU A 131 -7.67 23.74 -17.23
CA LEU A 131 -8.46 24.33 -16.14
C LEU A 131 -8.39 25.87 -16.09
N GLY A 132 -7.65 26.50 -16.99
CA GLY A 132 -7.73 27.95 -17.21
C GLY A 132 -6.54 28.74 -16.70
N ILE A 133 -5.35 28.44 -17.23
CA ILE A 133 -4.39 29.51 -17.47
C ILE A 133 -4.76 30.07 -18.85
N THR A 134 -5.74 30.98 -18.85
CA THR A 134 -5.88 32.03 -19.87
C THR A 134 -5.47 33.33 -19.20
#